data_AF-A0A917B4K6-F1
#
_entry.id   AF-A0A917B4K6-F1
#
_cell.length_a   1.000
_cell.length_b   1.000
_cell.length_c   1.000
_cell.angle_alpha   90.00
_cell.angle_beta   90.00
_cell.angle_gamma   90.00
#
_symmetry.space_group_name_H-M   'P 1'
#
loop_
_entity.id
_entity.type
_entity.pdbx_description
1 polymer ?
#
loop_
_entity_poly.entity_id
_entity_poly.type
_entity_poly.pdbx_seq_one_letter_code
_entity_poly.pdbx_strand_id
1 'polypeptide(L)'
;MTRNTSSTLQTITNAVAAATTSSTQINTVGTVPQVGTARTQLLTTLTDLQTRLNEAQNDVATVQNILGVNGPRHYLIGFLNNAETTALGGGPAALSMITVDNGSVSLTASADSGDFPLNDVPARPMDQNLLNIYSRGSRQR
;
A
#
# COMPACT_ATOMS: atom_id res chain seq x y z
N MET A 1 -13.37 6.94 -12.64
CA MET A 1 -14.11 7.36 -11.42
C MET A 1 -13.18 7.76 -10.27
N THR A 2 -12.10 7.02 -9.99
CA THR A 2 -11.20 7.25 -8.82
C THR A 2 -10.43 8.58 -8.82
N ARG A 3 -9.98 9.09 -9.98
CA ARG A 3 -9.31 10.40 -10.08
C ARG A 3 -10.17 11.57 -9.57
N ASN A 4 -11.48 11.54 -9.85
CA ASN A 4 -12.40 12.59 -9.42
C ASN A 4 -12.60 12.59 -7.89
N THR A 5 -12.55 11.43 -7.25
CA THR A 5 -12.68 11.33 -5.79
C THR A 5 -11.49 11.96 -5.08
N SER A 6 -10.26 11.73 -5.59
CA SER A 6 -9.04 12.33 -5.02
C SER A 6 -9.04 13.86 -5.16
N SER A 7 -9.43 14.39 -6.32
CA SER A 7 -9.51 15.84 -6.53
C SER A 7 -10.57 16.50 -5.66
N THR A 8 -11.75 15.88 -5.52
CA THR A 8 -12.81 16.40 -4.63
C THR A 8 -12.37 16.41 -3.18
N LEU A 9 -11.71 15.34 -2.72
CA LEU A 9 -11.20 15.27 -1.36
C LEU A 9 -10.16 16.36 -1.09
N GLN A 10 -9.23 16.59 -2.04
CA GLN A 10 -8.25 17.68 -1.97
C GLN A 10 -8.94 19.06 -1.87
N THR A 11 -9.98 19.30 -2.68
CA THR A 11 -10.75 20.55 -2.63
C THR A 11 -11.40 20.76 -1.26
N ILE A 12 -12.00 19.73 -0.68
CA ILE A 12 -12.65 19.80 0.64
C ILE A 12 -11.60 20.06 1.72
N THR A 13 -10.47 19.34 1.72
CA THR A 13 -9.36 19.55 2.68
C THR A 13 -8.88 21.00 2.65
N ASN A 14 -8.68 21.57 1.46
CA ASN A 14 -8.25 22.96 1.32
C ASN A 14 -9.32 23.95 1.83
N ALA A 15 -10.59 23.69 1.55
CA ALA A 15 -11.70 24.52 2.02
C ALA A 15 -11.82 24.50 3.55
N VAL A 16 -11.68 23.34 4.18
CA VAL A 16 -11.69 23.20 5.65
C VAL A 16 -10.50 23.92 6.27
N ALA A 17 -9.29 23.77 5.70
CA ALA A 17 -8.12 24.50 6.18
C ALA A 17 -8.32 26.03 6.13
N ALA A 18 -8.87 26.55 5.02
CA ALA A 18 -9.19 27.96 4.88
C ALA A 18 -10.26 28.43 5.88
N ALA A 19 -11.28 27.61 6.14
CA ALA A 19 -12.31 27.89 7.13
C ALA A 19 -11.73 27.91 8.56
N THR A 20 -10.78 27.02 8.88
CA THR A 20 -10.06 27.03 10.16
C THR A 20 -9.27 28.32 10.33
N THR A 21 -8.46 28.71 9.34
CA THR A 21 -7.71 29.98 9.35
C THR A 21 -8.62 31.19 9.49
N SER A 22 -9.75 31.22 8.78
CA SER A 22 -10.71 32.32 8.90
C SER A 22 -11.32 32.38 10.30
N SER A 23 -11.66 31.22 10.88
CA SER A 23 -12.27 31.12 12.20
C SER A 23 -11.32 31.49 13.33
N THR A 24 -10.02 31.23 13.20
CA THR A 24 -9.01 31.67 14.19
C THR A 24 -8.83 33.18 14.19
N GLN A 25 -9.07 33.87 13.09
CA GLN A 25 -9.00 35.33 13.01
C GLN A 25 -10.22 36.07 13.58
N ILE A 26 -11.33 35.36 13.85
CA ILE A 26 -12.51 35.96 14.46
C ILE A 26 -12.17 36.46 15.88
N ASN A 27 -12.20 37.77 16.08
CA ASN A 27 -12.01 38.39 17.39
C ASN A 27 -13.34 38.40 18.15
N THR A 28 -13.39 37.68 19.28
CA THR A 28 -14.57 37.61 20.16
C THR A 28 -14.41 38.46 21.44
N VAL A 29 -13.38 39.30 21.53
CA VAL A 29 -13.19 40.21 22.67
C VAL A 29 -14.35 41.20 22.73
N GLY A 30 -14.91 41.38 23.92
CA GLY A 30 -16.05 42.27 24.14
C GLY A 30 -17.40 41.72 23.64
N THR A 31 -17.44 40.50 23.09
CA THR A 31 -18.69 39.83 22.74
C THR A 31 -19.30 39.12 23.95
N VAL A 32 -20.59 38.79 23.87
CA VAL A 32 -21.24 37.95 24.88
C VAL A 32 -20.60 36.55 24.89
N PRO A 33 -20.49 35.88 26.05
CA PRO A 33 -19.75 34.62 26.18
C PRO A 33 -20.14 33.52 25.18
N GLN A 34 -21.42 33.49 24.77
CA GLN A 34 -21.96 32.54 23.81
C GLN A 34 -21.24 32.60 22.45
N VAL A 35 -20.80 33.78 22.02
CA VAL A 35 -20.07 33.95 20.74
C VAL A 35 -18.66 33.36 20.85
N GLY A 36 -17.98 33.58 21.97
CA GLY A 36 -16.70 32.95 22.27
C GLY A 36 -16.80 31.42 22.30
N THR A 37 -17.82 30.89 22.98
CA THR A 37 -18.10 29.44 23.01
C THR A 37 -18.39 28.89 21.62
N ALA A 38 -19.22 29.57 20.82
CA ALA A 38 -19.53 29.14 19.46
C ALA A 38 -18.28 29.11 18.56
N ARG A 39 -17.39 30.12 18.67
CA ARG A 39 -16.10 30.11 17.96
C ARG A 39 -15.23 28.93 18.37
N THR A 40 -15.12 28.65 19.66
CA THR A 40 -14.36 27.51 20.16
C THR A 40 -14.93 26.19 19.63
N GLN A 41 -16.25 26.00 19.68
CA GLN A 41 -16.91 24.82 19.12
C GLN A 41 -16.64 24.66 17.63
N LEU A 42 -16.77 25.74 16.86
CA LEU A 42 -16.48 25.74 15.43
C LEU A 42 -15.02 25.33 15.14
N LEU A 43 -14.05 25.89 15.88
CA LEU A 43 -12.63 25.56 15.73
C LEU A 43 -12.35 24.08 16.08
N THR A 44 -12.96 23.56 17.14
CA THR A 44 -12.87 22.13 17.47
C THR A 44 -13.42 21.27 16.34
N THR A 45 -14.62 21.56 15.84
CA THR A 45 -15.24 20.79 14.75
C THR A 45 -14.41 20.83 13.46
N LEU A 46 -13.88 21.99 13.09
CA LEU A 46 -13.04 22.13 11.89
C LEU A 46 -11.71 21.37 12.02
N THR A 47 -11.10 21.39 13.20
CA THR A 47 -9.86 20.66 13.48
C THR A 47 -10.08 19.14 13.44
N ASP A 48 -11.19 18.66 14.02
CA ASP A 48 -11.57 17.25 13.96
C ASP A 48 -11.85 16.80 12.52
N LEU A 49 -12.56 17.63 11.75
CA LEU A 49 -12.84 17.35 10.35
C LEU A 49 -11.55 17.29 9.52
N GLN A 50 -10.62 18.21 9.75
CA GLN A 50 -9.32 18.23 9.07
C GLN A 50 -8.53 16.94 9.35
N THR A 51 -8.53 16.45 10.59
CA THR A 51 -7.91 15.15 10.95
C THR A 51 -8.54 14.00 10.17
N ARG A 52 -9.87 13.89 10.17
CA ARG A 52 -10.59 12.82 9.46
C ARG A 52 -10.38 12.86 7.94
N LEU A 53 -10.31 14.05 7.35
CA LEU A 53 -10.06 14.20 5.91
C LEU A 53 -8.65 13.76 5.53
N ASN A 54 -7.65 14.03 6.38
CA ASN A 54 -6.29 13.56 6.16
C ASN A 54 -6.20 12.02 6.23
N GLU A 55 -6.88 11.39 7.20
CA GLU A 55 -6.98 9.93 7.29
C GLU A 55 -7.62 9.34 6.03
N ALA A 56 -8.77 9.89 5.62
CA ALA A 56 -9.45 9.46 4.40
C ALA A 56 -8.58 9.64 3.15
N GLN A 57 -7.77 10.70 3.08
CA GLN A 57 -6.87 10.94 1.96
C GLN A 57 -5.76 9.89 1.87
N ASN A 58 -5.19 9.51 3.01
CA ASN A 58 -4.18 8.45 3.07
C ASN A 58 -4.75 7.09 2.68
N ASP A 59 -5.96 6.76 3.14
CA ASP A 59 -6.64 5.51 2.80
C ASP A 59 -6.97 5.45 1.31
N VAL A 60 -7.54 6.53 0.76
CA VAL A 60 -7.84 6.62 -0.67
C VAL A 60 -6.57 6.53 -1.52
N ALA A 61 -5.49 7.21 -1.13
CA ALA A 61 -4.22 7.13 -1.84
C ALA A 61 -3.65 5.70 -1.83
N THR A 62 -3.75 4.99 -0.70
CA THR A 62 -3.32 3.60 -0.56
C THR A 62 -4.13 2.68 -1.48
N VAL A 63 -5.45 2.78 -1.44
CA VAL A 63 -6.34 2.00 -2.31
C VAL A 63 -6.08 2.29 -3.78
N GLN A 64 -5.92 3.56 -4.17
CA GLN A 64 -5.61 3.94 -5.56
C GLN A 64 -4.28 3.38 -6.04
N ASN A 65 -3.27 3.36 -5.17
CA ASN A 65 -1.99 2.73 -5.50
C ASN A 65 -2.12 1.23 -5.70
N ILE A 66 -2.92 0.54 -4.88
CA ILE A 66 -3.24 -0.89 -5.03
C ILE A 66 -3.96 -1.14 -6.36
N LEU A 67 -4.89 -0.26 -6.70
CA LEU A 67 -5.68 -0.34 -7.93
C LEU A 67 -4.93 0.09 -9.20
N GLY A 68 -3.63 0.40 -9.11
CA GLY A 68 -2.83 0.73 -10.30
C GLY A 68 -3.24 2.03 -10.99
N VAL A 69 -3.77 3.02 -10.27
CA VAL A 69 -4.12 4.33 -10.85
C VAL A 69 -2.89 5.07 -11.42
N ASN A 70 -1.70 4.76 -10.89
CA ASN A 70 -0.42 5.33 -11.31
C ASN A 70 0.40 4.36 -12.21
N GLY A 71 -0.25 3.35 -12.77
CA GLY A 71 0.36 2.32 -13.62
C GLY A 71 0.12 0.90 -13.10
N PRO A 72 0.35 -0.13 -13.93
CA PRO A 72 0.05 -1.52 -13.58
C PRO A 72 0.75 -2.00 -12.29
N ARG A 73 0.01 -2.74 -11.47
CA ARG A 73 0.52 -3.45 -10.29
C ARG A 73 0.45 -4.94 -10.51
N HIS A 74 1.53 -5.65 -10.20
CA HIS A 74 1.62 -7.10 -10.30
C HIS A 74 1.68 -7.71 -8.90
N TYR A 75 0.74 -8.59 -8.59
CA TYR A 75 0.63 -9.31 -7.34
C TYR A 75 0.85 -10.79 -7.60
N LEU A 76 1.84 -11.38 -6.95
CA LEU A 76 2.10 -12.82 -7.01
C LEU A 76 1.35 -13.52 -5.88
N ILE A 77 0.54 -14.51 -6.23
CA ILE A 77 -0.16 -15.39 -5.31
C ILE A 77 0.49 -16.76 -5.41
N GLY A 78 1.00 -17.27 -4.29
CA GLY A 78 1.44 -18.65 -4.16
C GLY A 78 0.41 -19.47 -3.40
N PHE A 79 0.08 -20.65 -3.93
CA PHE A 79 -0.76 -21.61 -3.22
C PHE A 79 0.15 -22.62 -2.53
N LEU A 80 0.02 -22.71 -1.20
CA LEU A 80 0.75 -23.67 -0.39
C LEU A 80 -0.12 -24.90 -0.11
N ASN A 81 0.36 -26.09 -0.46
CA ASN A 81 -0.24 -27.36 -0.04
C ASN A 81 0.47 -27.90 1.21
N ASN A 82 -0.21 -28.74 2.00
CA ASN A 82 0.34 -29.43 3.16
C ASN A 82 1.57 -30.29 2.82
N ALA A 83 1.72 -30.73 1.57
CA ALA A 83 2.90 -31.45 1.08
C ALA A 83 4.15 -30.55 0.90
N GLU A 84 4.00 -29.23 0.91
CA GLU A 84 5.10 -28.25 0.79
C GLU A 84 5.58 -27.75 2.16
N THR A 85 4.89 -28.16 3.23
CA THR A 85 5.31 -28.00 4.63
C THR A 85 6.48 -28.93 4.94
N THR A 86 7.67 -28.55 4.48
CA THR A 86 8.92 -29.17 4.93
C THR A 86 9.49 -28.34 6.09
N ALA A 87 10.38 -28.92 6.90
CA ALA A 87 10.91 -28.31 8.13
C ALA A 87 11.63 -26.95 7.94
N LEU A 88 11.94 -26.57 6.70
CA LEU A 88 12.56 -25.30 6.32
C LEU A 88 11.63 -24.37 5.49
N GLY A 89 10.39 -24.78 5.25
CA GLY A 89 9.43 -24.09 4.38
C GLY A 89 9.74 -24.31 2.90
N GLY A 90 8.98 -25.19 2.24
CA GLY A 90 9.04 -25.29 0.78
C GLY A 90 8.46 -24.03 0.11
N GLY A 91 8.84 -23.79 -1.15
CA GLY A 91 8.19 -22.78 -1.98
C GLY A 91 6.86 -23.28 -2.55
N PRO A 92 5.89 -22.39 -2.82
CA PRO A 92 4.63 -22.78 -3.45
C PRO A 92 4.90 -23.40 -4.83
N ALA A 93 4.40 -24.62 -5.07
CA ALA A 93 4.55 -25.27 -6.37
C ALA A 93 3.57 -24.74 -7.41
N ALA A 94 2.63 -23.86 -7.02
CA ALA A 94 1.73 -23.16 -7.93
C ALA A 94 1.72 -21.66 -7.63
N LEU A 95 2.02 -20.88 -8.67
CA LEU A 95 2.09 -19.44 -8.67
C LEU A 95 1.07 -18.86 -9.66
N SER A 96 0.52 -17.71 -9.32
CA SER A 96 -0.40 -16.97 -10.17
C SER A 96 -0.14 -15.47 -10.02
N MET A 97 -0.06 -14.77 -11.14
CA MET A 97 0.13 -13.32 -11.17
C MET A 97 -1.18 -12.62 -11.48
N ILE A 98 -1.63 -11.80 -10.55
CA ILE A 98 -2.72 -10.84 -10.77
C ILE A 98 -2.11 -9.52 -11.21
N THR A 99 -2.57 -8.97 -12.33
CA THR A 99 -2.28 -7.60 -12.73
C THR A 99 -3.50 -6.73 -12.49
N VAL A 100 -3.28 -5.62 -11.78
CA VAL A 100 -4.27 -4.57 -11.57
C VAL A 100 -3.82 -3.31 -12.30
N ASP A 101 -4.61 -2.83 -13.26
CA ASP A 101 -4.33 -1.61 -14.01
C ASP A 101 -5.55 -0.71 -14.02
N ASN A 102 -5.43 0.46 -13.39
CA ASN A 102 -6.49 1.45 -13.26
C ASN A 102 -7.85 0.85 -12.81
N GLY A 103 -7.80 -0.08 -11.84
CA GLY A 103 -8.95 -0.78 -11.27
C GLY A 103 -9.40 -2.03 -12.04
N SER A 104 -8.87 -2.28 -13.23
CA SER A 104 -9.08 -3.54 -13.95
C SER A 104 -8.23 -4.63 -13.33
N VAL A 105 -8.83 -5.76 -12.96
CA VAL A 105 -8.14 -6.91 -12.34
C VAL A 105 -8.13 -8.06 -13.34
N SER A 106 -6.94 -8.64 -13.57
CA SER A 106 -6.76 -9.76 -14.49
C SER A 106 -5.76 -10.77 -13.95
N LEU A 107 -6.00 -12.06 -14.19
CA LEU A 107 -4.99 -13.10 -14.01
C LEU A 107 -4.13 -13.13 -15.27
N THR A 108 -2.87 -12.73 -15.18
CA THR A 108 -2.01 -12.50 -16.35
C THR A 108 -0.94 -13.55 -16.57
N ALA A 109 -0.60 -14.32 -15.54
CA ALA A 109 0.29 -15.46 -15.67
C ALA A 109 0.00 -16.50 -14.59
N SER A 110 0.35 -17.74 -14.88
CA SER A 110 0.44 -18.82 -13.91
C SER A 110 1.74 -19.57 -14.17
N ALA A 111 2.35 -20.10 -13.12
CA ALA A 111 3.55 -20.91 -13.20
C ALA A 111 3.51 -22.01 -12.16
N ASP A 112 4.18 -23.12 -12.41
CA ASP A 112 4.41 -24.18 -11.43
C ASP A 112 5.90 -24.52 -11.30
N SER A 113 6.23 -25.50 -10.46
CA SER A 113 7.62 -25.90 -10.24
C SER A 113 8.34 -26.38 -11.51
N GLY A 114 7.60 -26.87 -12.52
CA GLY A 114 8.14 -27.26 -13.81
C GLY A 114 8.65 -26.08 -14.65
N ASP A 115 8.10 -24.88 -14.44
CA ASP A 115 8.54 -23.65 -15.10
C ASP A 115 9.87 -23.10 -14.53
N PHE A 116 10.36 -23.66 -13.42
CA PHE A 116 11.62 -23.30 -12.78
C PHE A 116 12.62 -24.48 -12.81
N PRO A 117 13.22 -24.79 -13.98
CA PRO A 117 14.14 -25.92 -14.11
C PRO A 117 15.37 -25.74 -13.22
N LEU A 118 15.77 -26.83 -12.56
CA LEU A 118 17.02 -26.89 -11.84
C LEU A 118 18.17 -26.84 -12.86
N ASN A 119 19.01 -25.81 -12.74
CA ASN A 119 20.26 -25.72 -13.49
C ASN A 119 21.43 -26.14 -12.59
N ASP A 120 22.40 -26.85 -13.17
CA ASP A 120 23.63 -27.23 -12.45
C ASP A 120 24.54 -26.03 -12.12
N VAL A 121 24.18 -24.84 -12.61
CA VAL A 121 24.88 -23.59 -12.35
C VAL A 121 24.01 -22.72 -11.45
N PRO A 122 24.57 -22.12 -10.38
CA PRO A 122 23.85 -21.17 -9.54
C PRO A 122 23.15 -20.09 -10.37
N ALA A 123 21.89 -19.79 -10.04
CA ALA A 123 21.12 -18.74 -10.71
C ALA A 123 21.77 -17.35 -10.66
N ARG A 124 22.71 -17.15 -9.71
CA ARG A 124 23.56 -15.97 -9.57
C ARG A 124 24.93 -16.36 -9.03
N PRO A 125 25.99 -15.57 -9.28
CA PRO A 125 27.31 -15.78 -8.68
C PRO A 125 27.19 -15.91 -7.16
N MET A 126 27.77 -16.96 -6.60
CA MET A 126 27.77 -17.22 -5.17
C MET A 126 29.02 -16.64 -4.51
N ASP A 127 28.86 -16.14 -3.29
CA ASP A 127 29.98 -15.69 -2.47
C ASP A 127 30.94 -16.84 -2.15
N GLN A 128 32.24 -16.54 -2.11
CA GLN A 128 33.27 -17.56 -1.90
C GLN A 128 33.15 -18.25 -0.53
N ASN A 129 32.65 -17.57 0.50
CA ASN A 129 32.44 -18.19 1.81
C ASN A 129 31.31 -19.23 1.75
N LEU A 130 30.25 -18.97 0.98
CA LEU A 130 29.17 -19.95 0.77
C LEU A 130 29.68 -21.16 -0.02
N LEU A 131 30.48 -20.94 -1.07
CA LEU A 131 31.08 -22.05 -1.82
C LEU A 131 32.01 -22.90 -0.93
N ASN A 132 32.78 -22.27 -0.04
CA ASN A 132 33.68 -22.99 0.86
C ASN A 132 32.93 -23.91 1.85
N ILE A 133 31.70 -23.55 2.23
CA ILE A 133 30.85 -24.33 3.14
C ILE A 133 30.06 -25.40 2.36
N TYR A 134 29.45 -25.04 1.23
CA TYR A 134 28.44 -25.88 0.56
C TYR A 134 28.97 -26.64 -0.68
N SER A 135 30.09 -26.23 -1.29
CA SER A 135 30.61 -26.88 -2.51
C SER A 135 31.49 -28.11 -2.27
N ARG A 136 31.76 -28.49 -1.00
CA ARG A 136 32.60 -29.67 -0.69
C ARG A 136 31.92 -31.01 -0.97
N GLY A 137 30.61 -31.03 -1.24
CA GLY A 137 29.82 -32.25 -1.48
C GLY A 137 29.53 -32.62 -2.94
N SER A 138 29.80 -31.74 -3.92
CA SER A 138 29.36 -31.95 -5.31
C SER A 138 30.37 -32.66 -6.24
N ARG A 139 31.46 -33.23 -5.69
CA ARG A 139 32.36 -34.10 -6.46
C ARG A 139 32.12 -35.56 -6.14
N GLN A 140 31.13 -36.16 -6.79
CA GLN A 140 31.10 -37.56 -7.25
C GLN A 140 29.66 -37.93 -7.65
N ARG A 141 29.38 -37.94 -8.94
CA ARG A 141 28.84 -39.08 -9.72
C ARG A 141 28.92 -38.75 -11.20
#